data_AF-A0A2G6G0K6-F1
#
_entry.id   AF-A0A2G6G0K6-F1
#
_cell.length_a   1.000
_cell.length_b   1.000
_cell.length_c   1.000
_cell.angle_alpha   90.00
_cell.angle_beta   90.00
_cell.angle_gamma   90.00
#
_symmetry.space_group_name_H-M   'P 1'
#
loop_
_entity.id
_entity.type
_entity.pdbx_description
1 polymer ?
#
loop_
_entity_poly.entity_id
_entity_poly.type
_entity_poly.pdbx_seq_one_letter_code
_entity_poly.pdbx_strand_id
1 'polypeptide(L)' 'MSEDFYKGKTVLITGGTGSLGHALVRRLLKTDLRRIIIYSRD' A
#
# COMPACT_ATOMS: atom_id res chain seq x y z
N MET A 1 11.09 2.32 9.54
CA MET A 1 10.94 3.16 8.33
C MET A 1 10.53 4.53 8.83
N SER A 2 11.15 5.61 8.37
CA SER A 2 10.72 6.95 8.78
C SER A 2 9.27 7.16 8.34
N GLU A 3 8.42 7.58 9.28
CA GLU A 3 7.01 7.95 9.02
C GLU A 3 6.88 8.90 7.82
N ASP A 4 7.84 9.84 7.69
CA ASP A 4 7.91 10.81 6.60
C ASP A 4 8.10 10.19 5.20
N PHE A 5 8.61 8.96 5.09
CA PHE A 5 8.82 8.37 3.77
C PHE A 5 7.50 8.19 3.01
N TYR A 6 6.39 7.96 3.71
CA TYR A 6 5.11 7.69 3.05
C TYR A 6 4.22 8.93 2.92
N LYS A 7 4.56 10.00 3.63
CA LYS A 7 3.79 11.23 3.68
C LYS A 7 3.46 11.79 2.30
N GLY A 8 2.16 11.86 2.00
CA GLY A 8 1.65 12.42 0.75
C GLY A 8 1.93 11.59 -0.51
N LYS A 9 2.56 10.41 -0.39
CA LYS A 9 2.92 9.59 -1.55
C LYS A 9 1.73 8.79 -2.06
N THR A 10 1.85 8.34 -3.30
CA THR A 10 0.92 7.39 -3.92
C THR A 10 1.66 6.09 -4.19
N VAL A 11 1.09 4.96 -3.76
CA VAL A 11 1.68 3.62 -3.90
C VAL A 11 0.80 2.77 -4.79
N LEU A 12 1.39 2.14 -5.80
CA LEU A 12 0.78 1.10 -6.62
C LEU A 12 1.25 -0.27 -6.13
N ILE A 13 0.30 -1.16 -5.86
CA ILE A 13 0.57 -2.55 -5.46
C ILE A 13 0.02 -3.46 -6.54
N THR A 14 0.90 -4.18 -7.23
CA THR A 14 0.53 -5.22 -8.19
C THR A 14 0.40 -6.57 -7.48
N GLY A 15 -0.56 -7.41 -7.89
CA GLY A 15 -0.85 -8.67 -7.21
C GLY A 15 -1.33 -8.46 -5.77
N GLY A 16 -1.93 -7.30 -5.48
CA GLY A 16 -2.26 -6.88 -4.12
C GLY A 16 -3.42 -7.65 -3.48
N THR A 17 -4.11 -8.48 -4.24
CA THR A 17 -5.21 -9.36 -3.78
C THR A 17 -4.71 -10.61 -3.06
N GLY A 18 -3.48 -11.07 -3.34
CA GLY A 18 -2.87 -12.20 -2.66
C GLY A 18 -2.68 -11.97 -1.16
N SER A 19 -2.43 -13.05 -0.40
CA SER A 19 -2.28 -13.02 1.07
C SER A 19 -1.24 -12.00 1.56
N LEU A 20 -0.10 -11.91 0.86
CA LEU A 20 0.95 -10.93 1.12
C LEU A 20 0.50 -9.50 0.81
N GLY A 21 -0.16 -9.30 -0.35
CA GLY A 21 -0.68 -8.00 -0.76
C GLY A 21 -1.65 -7.42 0.27
N HIS A 22 -2.58 -8.25 0.75
CA HIS A 22 -3.51 -7.90 1.82
C HIS A 22 -2.80 -7.51 3.13
N ALA A 23 -1.78 -8.28 3.53
CA ALA A 23 -1.01 -7.97 4.73
C ALA A 23 -0.22 -6.65 4.59
N LEU A 24 0.35 -6.40 3.40
CA LEU A 24 1.08 -5.18 3.10
C LEU A 24 0.15 -3.95 3.11
N VAL A 25 -1.03 -4.05 2.49
CA VAL A 25 -2.05 -2.98 2.50
C VAL A 25 -2.43 -2.61 3.93
N ARG A 26 -2.72 -3.59 4.79
CA ARG A 26 -3.05 -3.34 6.21
C ARG A 26 -1.94 -2.59 6.96
N ARG A 27 -0.68 -2.78 6.57
CA ARG A 27 0.46 -2.07 7.16
C ARG A 27 0.60 -0.66 6.60
N LEU A 28 0.38 -0.48 5.30
CA LEU A 28 0.45 0.82 4.61
C LEU A 28 -0.74 1.74 4.96
N LEU A 29 -1.90 1.18 5.34
CA LEU A 29 -3.03 1.98 5.84
C LEU A 29 -2.75 2.68 7.17
N LYS A 30 -1.66 2.32 7.86
CA LYS A 30 -1.24 2.97 9.11
C LYS A 30 -0.24 4.11 8.89
N THR A 31 0.07 4.46 7.64
CA THR A 31 1.00 5.54 7.29
C THR A 31 0.28 6.72 6.64
N ASP A 32 0.93 7.88 6.54
CA ASP A 32 0.35 9.11 5.97
C ASP A 32 0.36 9.11 4.42
N LEU A 33 -0.16 8.04 3.81
CA LEU A 33 -0.26 7.94 2.35
C LEU A 33 -1.42 8.78 1.83
N ARG A 34 -1.18 9.46 0.69
CA ARG A 34 -2.27 10.12 -0.04
C ARG A 34 -3.20 9.12 -0.71
N ARG A 35 -2.64 8.03 -1.26
CA ARG A 35 -3.39 7.05 -2.06
C ARG A 35 -2.66 5.71 -2.14
N ILE A 36 -3.42 4.63 -2.03
CA ILE A 36 -3.00 3.27 -2.37
C ILE A 36 -3.85 2.81 -3.56
N ILE A 37 -3.20 2.30 -4.61
CA ILE A 37 -3.86 1.69 -5.77
C ILE A 37 -3.49 0.21 -5.75
N ILE A 38 -4.49 -0.66 -5.74
CA ILE A 38 -4.31 -2.11 -5.87
C ILE A 38 -4.65 -2.49 -7.30
N TYR A 39 -3.73 -3.15 -7.98
CA TYR A 39 -3.91 -3.65 -9.33
C TYR A 39 -3.69 -5.16 -9.36
N SER A 40 -4.66 -5.89 -9.90
CA SER A 40 -4.58 -7.33 -10.05
C SER A 40 -5.39 -7.83 -11.23
N ARG A 41 -5.20 -9.10 -11.60
CA ARG A 41 -5.85 -9.75 -12.76
C ARG A 41 -7.02 -10.66 -12.37
N ASP A 42 -7.07 -11.02 -11.10
CA ASP A 42 -8.18 -11.69 -10.44
C ASP A 42 -9.30 -10.71 -10.09
#